data_AF-A0A2J0M849-F1
#
_entry.id   AF-A0A2J0M849-F1
#
_cell.length_a   1.000
_cell.length_b   1.000
_cell.length_c   1.000
_cell.angle_alpha   90.00
_cell.angle_beta   90.00
_cell.angle_gamma   90.00
#
_symmetry.space_group_name_H-M   'P 1'
#
loop_
_entity.id
_entity.type
_entity.pdbx_description
1 polymer ?
#
loop_
_entity_poly.entity_id
_entity_poly.type
_entity_poly.pdbx_seq_one_letter_code
_entity_poly.pdbx_strand_id
1 'polypeptide(L)'
;MPFLYNNFLLMKFSRYILSAFISFGSILIIPTATLAETTQDMDNGRVLVEFFERQDCAHCQAEKAYLEELSSKRVDFEVRSVDIGTDEGRGLFNRFTEAQKLSKATPITVIGATVLQGFDSEKTTGKRIEDLIEANKNKPLIGIEGLLSGQASEIEKTKGAICDTTTGICTMPEPDPLFVTIPFVSKTINVNEYSLPVLSGVLGLIDGFNPCAMWVLVTFLLVLIQMGSRRRMWTVAGLFIIAE
;
A
#
# COMPACT_ATOMS: atom_id res chain seq x y z
N MET A 1 39.73 95.96 33.32
CA MET A 1 38.29 95.64 33.36
C MET A 1 37.83 95.35 31.93
N PRO A 2 37.87 94.09 31.47
CA PRO A 2 37.71 93.77 30.05
C PRO A 2 36.28 93.28 29.72
N PHE A 3 35.72 93.79 28.62
CA PHE A 3 35.42 93.11 27.33
C PHE A 3 34.03 92.44 27.30
N LEU A 4 33.03 93.03 26.63
CA LEU A 4 32.74 93.04 25.17
C LEU A 4 32.10 91.74 24.63
N TYR A 5 30.82 91.91 24.25
CA TYR A 5 30.22 91.61 22.94
C TYR A 5 29.84 90.16 22.54
N ASN A 6 28.58 90.09 22.08
CA ASN A 6 28.04 89.33 20.93
C ASN A 6 27.47 87.91 21.06
N ASN A 7 26.19 87.84 20.68
CA ASN A 7 25.58 87.00 19.64
C ASN A 7 25.72 85.46 19.63
N PHE A 8 24.54 84.85 19.43
CA PHE A 8 24.29 83.85 18.39
C PHE A 8 24.97 82.48 18.55
N LEU A 9 24.20 81.47 18.97
CA LEU A 9 24.13 80.12 18.41
C LEU A 9 23.38 79.21 19.42
N LEU A 10 22.13 78.82 19.17
CA LEU A 10 21.75 77.64 18.38
C LEU A 10 22.57 76.39 18.76
N MET A 11 21.83 75.33 19.14
CA MET A 11 22.28 73.96 19.48
C MET A 11 22.55 73.69 20.96
N LYS A 12 21.51 73.20 21.66
CA LYS A 12 21.55 72.00 22.52
C LYS A 12 20.14 71.68 23.08
N PHE A 13 19.17 71.50 22.19
CA PHE A 13 17.78 71.17 22.55
C PHE A 13 17.41 69.69 22.30
N SER A 14 18.37 68.76 22.29
CA SER A 14 18.12 67.38 21.80
C SER A 14 18.76 66.25 22.61
N ARG A 15 18.86 66.33 23.94
CA ARG A 15 19.42 65.22 24.74
C ARG A 15 18.71 64.86 26.05
N TYR A 16 17.63 65.54 26.44
CA TYR A 16 16.99 65.35 27.75
C TYR A 16 15.52 64.88 27.71
N ILE A 17 15.07 64.29 26.61
CA ILE A 17 13.74 63.60 26.53
C ILE A 17 13.90 62.07 26.46
N LEU A 18 15.13 61.54 26.61
CA LEU A 18 15.41 60.10 26.44
C LEU A 18 15.58 59.32 27.76
N SER A 19 15.24 59.87 28.93
CA SER A 19 15.59 59.22 30.22
C SER A 19 14.53 59.27 31.31
N ALA A 20 13.24 59.28 30.97
CA ALA A 20 12.16 59.23 31.97
C ALA A 20 10.92 58.44 31.52
N PHE A 21 11.10 57.29 30.87
CA PHE A 21 10.04 56.29 30.65
C PHE A 21 10.61 54.87 30.83
N ILE A 22 11.27 54.63 31.96
CA ILE A 22 11.68 53.29 32.41
C ILE A 22 11.12 53.11 33.82
N SER A 23 9.86 52.68 33.93
CA SER A 23 9.27 51.98 35.08
C SER A 23 7.74 52.00 35.04
N PHE A 24 7.14 51.20 34.17
CA PHE A 24 5.90 50.43 34.39
C PHE A 24 5.43 49.89 33.04
N GLY A 25 5.75 48.64 32.75
CA GLY A 25 5.42 48.01 31.48
C GLY A 25 5.86 46.55 31.40
N SER A 26 5.81 45.83 32.52
CA SER A 26 5.89 44.38 32.55
C SER A 26 4.56 43.79 32.04
N ILE A 27 4.36 43.88 30.72
CA ILE A 27 3.37 43.08 30.01
C ILE A 27 3.93 41.66 29.92
N LEU A 28 3.29 40.72 30.62
CA LEU A 28 3.48 39.29 30.41
C LEU A 28 3.15 38.96 28.95
N ILE A 29 4.18 38.63 28.16
CA ILE A 29 3.99 37.97 26.87
C ILE A 29 3.70 36.50 27.18
N ILE A 30 2.42 36.15 27.29
CA ILE A 30 1.99 34.76 27.33
C ILE A 30 2.24 34.20 25.93
N PRO A 31 3.01 33.11 25.76
CA PRO A 31 3.10 32.45 24.46
C PRO A 31 1.72 31.86 24.17
N THR A 32 0.99 32.46 23.23
CA THR A 32 -0.20 31.84 22.67
C THR A 32 0.27 30.59 21.95
N ALA A 33 0.10 29.44 22.58
CA ALA A 33 0.18 28.15 21.91
C ALA A 33 -0.85 28.18 20.78
N THR A 34 -0.38 28.42 19.56
CA THR A 34 -1.14 28.12 18.36
C THR A 34 -1.37 26.63 18.38
N LEU A 35 -2.57 26.21 18.76
CA LEU A 35 -3.06 24.88 18.48
C LEU A 35 -2.96 24.72 16.95
N ALA A 36 -2.06 23.84 16.52
CA ALA A 36 -2.13 23.30 15.18
C ALA A 36 -3.52 22.67 15.06
N GLU A 37 -4.38 23.29 14.25
CA GLU A 37 -5.62 22.67 13.83
C GLU A 37 -5.22 21.44 13.02
N THR A 38 -5.26 20.27 13.64
CA THR A 38 -5.28 18.99 12.94
C THR A 38 -6.51 19.05 12.04
N THR A 39 -6.29 19.19 10.74
CA THR A 39 -7.34 19.03 9.74
C THR A 39 -7.81 17.59 9.80
N GLN A 40 -8.80 17.31 10.65
CA GLN A 40 -9.62 16.13 10.48
C GLN A 40 -10.43 16.38 9.21
N ASP A 41 -10.03 15.69 8.14
CA ASP A 41 -10.72 15.66 6.86
C ASP A 41 -12.23 15.51 7.12
N MET A 42 -12.99 16.50 6.67
CA MET A 42 -14.43 16.55 6.84
C MET A 42 -15.04 15.36 6.09
N ASP A 43 -15.54 14.41 6.87
CA ASP A 43 -16.17 13.17 6.41
C ASP A 43 -17.39 13.46 5.53
N ASN A 44 -17.21 13.30 4.21
CA ASN A 44 -18.27 13.41 3.22
C ASN A 44 -19.04 12.09 3.02
N GLY A 45 -18.85 11.07 3.87
CA GLY A 45 -19.45 9.74 3.70
C GLY A 45 -18.99 9.01 2.43
N ARG A 46 -17.96 9.52 1.76
CA ARG A 46 -17.34 8.92 0.58
C ARG A 46 -16.29 7.90 1.03
N VAL A 47 -16.10 6.83 0.28
CA VAL A 47 -15.03 5.86 0.55
C VAL A 47 -13.70 6.40 0.03
N LEU A 48 -12.64 6.35 0.84
CA LEU A 48 -11.31 6.75 0.41
C LEU A 48 -10.61 5.58 -0.30
N VAL A 49 -10.16 5.82 -1.52
CA VAL A 49 -9.36 4.91 -2.36
C VAL A 49 -7.99 5.54 -2.56
N GLU A 50 -6.99 5.03 -1.86
CA GLU A 50 -5.61 5.50 -1.93
C GLU A 50 -4.72 4.46 -2.60
N PHE A 51 -3.97 4.80 -3.63
CA PHE A 51 -3.08 3.84 -4.29
C PHE A 51 -1.67 4.36 -4.52
N PHE A 52 -0.68 3.48 -4.34
CA PHE A 52 0.72 3.73 -4.63
C PHE A 52 1.01 3.45 -6.11
N GLU A 53 1.41 4.48 -6.85
CA GLU A 53 1.71 4.41 -8.28
C GLU A 53 3.15 4.77 -8.61
N ARG A 54 3.57 4.46 -9.84
CA ARG A 54 4.82 4.93 -10.44
C ARG A 54 4.64 5.09 -11.94
N GLN A 55 5.41 5.99 -12.55
CA GLN A 55 5.29 6.29 -13.98
C GLN A 55 5.60 5.07 -14.88
N ASP A 56 6.57 4.25 -14.50
CA ASP A 56 7.08 3.09 -15.26
C ASP A 56 6.32 1.78 -14.94
N CYS A 57 5.01 1.85 -14.72
CA CYS A 57 4.20 0.70 -14.31
C CYS A 57 2.91 0.58 -15.14
N ALA A 58 2.87 -0.41 -16.05
CA ALA A 58 1.70 -0.64 -16.90
C ALA A 58 0.42 -0.92 -16.11
N HIS A 59 0.51 -1.73 -15.05
CA HIS A 59 -0.64 -2.04 -14.18
C HIS A 59 -1.14 -0.81 -13.41
N CYS A 60 -0.24 0.08 -12.99
CA CYS A 60 -0.60 1.32 -12.30
C CYS A 60 -1.35 2.27 -13.23
N GLN A 61 -0.90 2.39 -14.48
CA GLN A 61 -1.60 3.20 -15.49
C GLN A 61 -2.97 2.61 -15.85
N ALA A 62 -3.07 1.28 -15.93
CA ALA A 62 -4.33 0.60 -16.18
C ALA A 62 -5.33 0.81 -15.02
N GLU A 63 -4.88 0.70 -13.77
CA GLU A 63 -5.72 0.96 -12.60
C GLU A 63 -6.15 2.42 -12.53
N LYS A 64 -5.23 3.36 -12.77
CA LYS A 64 -5.54 4.79 -12.79
C LYS A 64 -6.61 5.13 -13.83
N ALA A 65 -6.47 4.65 -15.06
CA ALA A 65 -7.45 4.86 -16.12
C ALA A 65 -8.83 4.28 -15.73
N TYR A 66 -8.84 3.09 -15.13
CA TYR A 66 -10.06 2.46 -14.64
C TYR A 66 -10.73 3.27 -13.51
N LEU A 67 -9.96 3.73 -12.51
CA LEU A 67 -10.46 4.54 -11.40
C LEU A 67 -10.98 5.90 -11.87
N GLU A 68 -10.31 6.53 -12.85
CA GLU A 68 -10.79 7.77 -13.48
C GLU A 68 -12.14 7.55 -14.18
N GLU A 69 -12.26 6.48 -14.98
CA GLU A 69 -13.54 6.13 -15.60
C GLU A 69 -14.62 5.83 -14.55
N LEU A 70 -14.30 5.09 -13.49
CA LEU A 70 -15.25 4.76 -12.43
C LEU A 70 -15.71 6.02 -11.68
N SER A 71 -14.80 6.95 -11.40
CA SER A 71 -15.10 8.23 -10.74
C SER A 71 -16.02 9.13 -11.58
N SER A 72 -16.03 8.96 -12.90
CA SER A 72 -16.98 9.66 -13.78
C SER A 72 -18.41 9.12 -13.69
N LYS A 73 -18.56 7.86 -13.28
CA LYS A 73 -19.86 7.16 -13.18
C LYS A 73 -20.43 7.22 -11.76
N ARG A 74 -19.58 7.43 -10.76
CA ARG A 74 -19.89 7.26 -9.33
C ARG A 74 -19.19 8.34 -8.50
N VAL A 75 -19.91 8.93 -7.56
CA VAL A 75 -19.43 10.04 -6.69
C VAL A 75 -19.30 9.65 -5.22
N ASP A 76 -19.49 8.37 -4.91
CA ASP A 76 -19.53 7.81 -3.55
C ASP A 76 -18.15 7.38 -3.02
N PHE A 77 -17.08 7.68 -3.76
CA PHE A 77 -15.70 7.47 -3.35
C PHE A 77 -14.80 8.62 -3.83
N GLU A 78 -13.62 8.73 -3.23
CA GLU A 78 -12.57 9.68 -3.59
C GLU A 78 -11.28 8.92 -3.86
N VAL A 79 -10.59 9.27 -4.95
CA VAL A 79 -9.34 8.64 -5.36
C VAL A 79 -8.17 9.57 -5.07
N ARG A 80 -7.15 9.06 -4.40
CA ARG A 80 -5.88 9.75 -4.17
C ARG A 80 -4.72 8.84 -4.55
N SER A 81 -3.78 9.34 -5.33
CA SER A 81 -2.60 8.58 -5.72
C SER A 81 -1.35 9.09 -4.99
N VAL A 82 -0.43 8.18 -4.71
CA VAL A 82 0.88 8.47 -4.11
C VAL A 82 1.96 7.99 -5.08
N ASP A 83 2.68 8.93 -5.70
CA ASP A 83 3.77 8.62 -6.62
C ASP A 83 5.05 8.23 -5.85
N ILE A 84 5.44 6.96 -5.94
CA ILE A 84 6.66 6.43 -5.29
C ILE A 84 7.96 6.84 -6.01
N GLY A 85 7.85 7.51 -7.15
CA GLY A 85 8.97 8.19 -7.80
C GLY A 85 9.51 9.35 -6.97
N THR A 86 8.66 10.00 -6.16
CA THR A 86 9.05 11.08 -5.25
C THR A 86 9.73 10.55 -3.99
N ASP A 87 10.61 11.31 -3.36
CA ASP A 87 11.29 10.86 -2.14
C ASP A 87 10.32 10.69 -0.96
N GLU A 88 9.30 11.55 -0.85
CA GLU A 88 8.23 11.44 0.15
C GLU A 88 7.37 10.20 -0.08
N GLY A 89 6.87 10.00 -1.32
CA GLY A 89 6.07 8.84 -1.67
C GLY A 89 6.82 7.53 -1.51
N ARG A 90 8.11 7.49 -1.87
CA ARG A 90 8.98 6.32 -1.65
C ARG A 90 9.18 6.02 -0.16
N GLY A 91 9.35 7.07 0.65
CA GLY A 91 9.44 6.94 2.11
C GLY A 91 8.15 6.40 2.73
N LEU A 92 6.99 6.90 2.28
CA LEU A 92 5.68 6.42 2.72
C LEU A 92 5.45 4.96 2.30
N PHE A 93 5.73 4.61 1.05
CA PHE A 93 5.60 3.26 0.50
C PHE A 93 6.45 2.24 1.26
N ASN A 94 7.70 2.58 1.57
CA ASN A 94 8.58 1.70 2.34
C ASN A 94 8.04 1.43 3.75
N ARG A 95 7.61 2.48 4.46
CA ARG A 95 7.01 2.34 5.79
C ARG A 95 5.72 1.52 5.76
N PHE A 96 4.87 1.77 4.77
CA PHE A 96 3.61 1.07 4.60
C PHE A 96 3.81 -0.42 4.30
N THR A 97 4.65 -0.75 3.32
CA THR A 97 4.95 -2.15 2.97
C THR A 97 5.61 -2.91 4.10
N GLU A 98 6.48 -2.27 4.90
CA GLU A 98 7.10 -2.89 6.07
C GLU A 98 6.09 -3.12 7.20
N ALA A 99 5.28 -2.11 7.54
CA ALA A 99 4.26 -2.21 8.59
C ALA A 99 3.22 -3.30 8.27
N GLN A 100 2.80 -3.38 7.00
CA GLN A 100 1.82 -4.35 6.52
C GLN A 100 2.43 -5.69 6.09
N LYS A 101 3.77 -5.84 6.14
CA LYS A 101 4.51 -7.03 5.69
C LYS A 101 4.18 -7.45 4.25
N LEU A 102 4.07 -6.47 3.36
CA LEU A 102 3.73 -6.66 1.95
C LEU A 102 4.98 -6.73 1.07
N SER A 103 4.88 -7.42 -0.06
CA SER A 103 5.90 -7.34 -1.11
C SER A 103 5.97 -5.92 -1.67
N LYS A 104 7.17 -5.44 -2.00
CA LYS A 104 7.39 -4.11 -2.58
C LYS A 104 7.08 -4.12 -4.09
N ALA A 105 5.81 -4.21 -4.42
CA ALA A 105 5.30 -4.20 -5.79
C ALA A 105 4.17 -3.19 -5.91
N THR A 106 4.14 -2.40 -6.99
CA THR A 106 3.04 -1.48 -7.32
C THR A 106 2.17 -2.04 -8.45
N PRO A 107 0.88 -1.69 -8.51
CA PRO A 107 0.17 -0.82 -7.56
C PRO A 107 -0.19 -1.54 -6.24
N ILE A 108 -0.26 -0.77 -5.15
CA ILE A 108 -0.87 -1.20 -3.88
C ILE A 108 -1.99 -0.21 -3.58
N THR A 109 -3.20 -0.72 -3.40
CA THR A 109 -4.41 0.08 -3.26
C THR A 109 -5.05 -0.18 -1.90
N VAL A 110 -5.41 0.90 -1.22
CA VAL A 110 -6.04 0.93 0.09
C VAL A 110 -7.44 1.48 -0.09
N ILE A 111 -8.45 0.66 0.23
CA ILE A 111 -9.86 1.02 0.12
C ILE A 111 -10.44 0.93 1.51
N GLY A 112 -10.60 2.07 2.17
CA GLY A 112 -10.91 2.10 3.60
C GLY A 112 -9.82 1.36 4.41
N ALA A 113 -10.23 0.39 5.23
CA ALA A 113 -9.32 -0.43 6.02
C ALA A 113 -8.74 -1.65 5.27
N THR A 114 -9.07 -1.82 3.98
CA THR A 114 -8.69 -3.00 3.20
C THR A 114 -7.51 -2.70 2.28
N VAL A 115 -6.53 -3.60 2.23
CA VAL A 115 -5.37 -3.49 1.32
C VAL A 115 -5.45 -4.53 0.21
N LEU A 116 -5.36 -4.05 -1.03
CA LEU A 116 -5.36 -4.79 -2.28
C LEU A 116 -4.01 -4.64 -3.00
N GLN A 117 -3.47 -5.73 -3.55
CA GLN A 117 -2.15 -5.72 -4.18
C GLN A 117 -2.22 -6.13 -5.66
N GLY A 118 -1.80 -5.21 -6.54
CA GLY A 118 -1.81 -5.38 -7.99
C GLY A 118 -3.16 -5.10 -8.65
N PHE A 119 -3.12 -4.91 -9.97
CA PHE A 119 -4.30 -4.70 -10.81
C PHE A 119 -4.14 -5.44 -12.14
N ASP A 120 -5.07 -6.36 -12.44
CA ASP A 120 -5.05 -7.14 -13.69
C ASP A 120 -5.98 -6.55 -14.75
N SER A 121 -7.28 -6.51 -14.48
CA SER A 121 -8.28 -5.96 -15.41
C SER A 121 -9.54 -5.47 -14.71
N GLU A 122 -10.35 -4.68 -15.43
CA GLU A 122 -11.67 -4.22 -14.98
C GLU A 122 -12.59 -5.38 -14.56
N LYS A 123 -12.49 -6.53 -15.26
CA LYS A 123 -13.36 -7.70 -15.04
C LYS A 123 -12.95 -8.52 -13.82
N THR A 124 -11.69 -8.42 -13.40
CA THR A 124 -11.11 -9.19 -12.29
C THR A 124 -10.93 -8.27 -11.09
N THR A 125 -9.79 -7.58 -11.02
CA THR A 125 -9.46 -6.67 -9.92
C THR A 125 -10.39 -5.45 -9.89
N GLY A 126 -10.83 -4.93 -11.04
CA GLY A 126 -11.75 -3.77 -11.07
C GLY A 126 -13.07 -4.07 -10.36
N LYS A 127 -13.71 -5.19 -10.70
CA LYS A 127 -14.90 -5.65 -9.97
C LYS A 127 -14.65 -5.81 -8.47
N ARG A 128 -13.46 -6.28 -8.08
CA ARG A 128 -13.08 -6.39 -6.67
C ARG A 128 -12.98 -5.01 -5.99
N ILE A 129 -12.42 -4.01 -6.68
CA ILE A 129 -12.38 -2.62 -6.19
C ILE A 129 -13.81 -2.09 -5.96
N GLU A 130 -14.73 -2.32 -6.90
CA GLU A 130 -16.13 -1.92 -6.73
C GLU A 130 -16.79 -2.59 -5.51
N ASP A 131 -16.59 -3.89 -5.33
CA ASP A 131 -17.12 -4.63 -4.17
C ASP A 131 -16.55 -4.11 -2.84
N LEU A 132 -15.26 -3.74 -2.82
CA LEU A 132 -14.60 -3.16 -1.65
C LEU A 132 -15.08 -1.74 -1.34
N ILE A 133 -15.39 -0.94 -2.36
CA ILE A 133 -16.02 0.37 -2.20
C ILE A 133 -17.39 0.18 -1.55
N GLU A 134 -18.23 -0.74 -2.04
CA GLU A 134 -19.53 -1.04 -1.42
C GLU A 134 -19.39 -1.51 0.03
N ALA A 135 -18.45 -2.41 0.30
CA ALA A 135 -18.23 -2.98 1.64
C ALA A 135 -17.70 -1.95 2.65
N ASN A 136 -17.09 -0.86 2.20
CA ASN A 136 -16.56 0.21 3.04
C ASN A 136 -17.46 1.45 3.12
N LYS A 137 -18.65 1.44 2.52
CA LYS A 137 -19.64 2.51 2.71
C LYS A 137 -20.04 2.64 4.18
N ASN A 138 -20.13 3.89 4.65
CA ASN A 138 -20.49 4.25 6.02
C ASN A 138 -19.55 3.68 7.11
N LYS A 139 -18.35 3.21 6.73
CA LYS A 139 -17.28 2.86 7.65
C LYS A 139 -16.36 4.06 7.86
N PRO A 140 -15.58 4.11 8.96
CA PRO A 140 -14.59 5.16 9.14
C PRO A 140 -13.65 5.22 7.94
N LEU A 141 -13.40 6.45 7.49
CA LEU A 141 -12.41 6.81 6.49
C LEU A 141 -11.01 6.48 7.03
N ILE A 142 -10.61 5.23 6.86
CA ILE A 142 -9.26 4.77 7.14
C ILE A 142 -8.53 4.76 5.80
N GLY A 143 -7.33 5.34 5.76
CA GLY A 143 -6.46 5.36 4.60
C GLY A 143 -5.07 4.82 4.94
N ILE A 144 -4.09 5.08 4.08
CA ILE A 144 -2.69 4.72 4.28
C ILE A 144 -2.19 5.21 5.65
N GLU A 145 -2.46 6.46 6.01
CA GLU A 145 -2.02 7.03 7.29
C GLU A 145 -2.75 6.42 8.49
N GLY A 146 -4.06 6.15 8.34
CA GLY A 146 -4.86 5.47 9.36
C GLY A 146 -4.31 4.07 9.66
N LEU A 147 -4.00 3.30 8.62
CA LEU A 147 -3.39 1.97 8.74
C LEU A 147 -1.97 2.01 9.32
N LEU A 148 -1.19 3.07 9.03
CA LEU A 148 0.13 3.28 9.65
C LEU A 148 0.04 3.65 11.13
N SER A 149 -1.05 4.30 11.55
CA SER A 149 -1.29 4.71 12.95
C SER A 149 -1.72 3.55 13.88
N GLY A 150 -1.76 2.31 13.37
CA GLY A 150 -2.08 1.12 14.15
C GLY A 150 -3.56 0.72 14.12
N GLN A 151 -4.37 1.34 13.25
CA GLN A 151 -5.73 0.87 12.97
C GLN A 151 -5.65 -0.46 12.21
N ALA A 152 -6.54 -1.40 12.56
CA ALA A 152 -6.50 -2.75 12.02
C ALA A 152 -6.64 -2.73 10.49
N SER A 153 -5.59 -3.20 9.81
CA SER A 153 -5.60 -3.44 8.36
C SER A 153 -6.16 -4.82 8.10
N GLU A 154 -7.27 -4.89 7.38
CA GLU A 154 -7.69 -6.12 6.72
C GLU A 154 -6.93 -6.19 5.40
N ILE A 155 -5.68 -6.67 5.43
CA ILE A 155 -5.06 -7.16 4.20
C ILE A 155 -6.06 -8.17 3.62
N GLU A 156 -6.47 -7.98 2.38
CA GLU A 156 -7.48 -8.82 1.75
C GLU A 156 -6.98 -10.27 1.72
N LYS A 157 -7.31 -10.99 2.79
CA LYS A 157 -7.04 -12.40 2.98
C LYS A 157 -8.38 -13.07 2.81
N THR A 158 -8.38 -14.17 2.06
CA THR A 158 -9.53 -15.05 1.85
C THR A 158 -10.33 -15.16 3.16
N LYS A 159 -11.63 -14.84 3.13
CA LYS A 159 -12.48 -14.91 4.32
C LYS A 159 -12.35 -16.30 4.94
N GLY A 160 -11.63 -16.39 6.05
CA GLY A 160 -11.47 -17.64 6.79
C GLY A 160 -12.79 -18.03 7.44
N ALA A 161 -12.89 -19.29 7.88
CA ALA A 161 -14.02 -19.72 8.68
C ALA A 161 -14.12 -18.84 9.95
N ILE A 162 -15.28 -18.20 10.16
CA ILE A 162 -15.56 -17.44 11.36
C ILE A 162 -16.21 -18.41 12.35
N CYS A 163 -15.49 -18.73 13.42
CA CYS A 163 -16.00 -19.55 14.49
C CYS A 163 -16.51 -18.67 15.62
N ASP A 164 -17.79 -18.78 15.93
CA ASP A 164 -18.36 -18.19 17.14
C ASP A 164 -17.88 -19.01 18.34
N THR A 165 -17.11 -18.38 19.22
CA THR A 165 -16.52 -19.00 20.41
C THR A 165 -17.55 -19.41 21.45
N THR A 166 -18.78 -18.91 21.34
CA THR A 166 -19.88 -19.16 22.28
C THR A 166 -20.72 -20.36 21.87
N THR A 167 -20.95 -20.52 20.56
CA THR A 167 -21.79 -21.59 20.01
C THR A 167 -20.98 -22.75 19.43
N GLY A 168 -19.67 -22.55 19.20
CA GLY A 168 -18.80 -23.54 18.56
C GLY A 168 -19.11 -23.76 17.08
N ILE A 169 -19.99 -22.95 16.49
CA ILE A 169 -20.38 -23.05 15.09
C ILE A 169 -19.41 -22.22 14.26
N CYS A 170 -18.69 -22.90 13.37
CA CYS A 170 -17.86 -22.26 12.36
C CYS A 170 -18.68 -22.08 11.09
N THR A 171 -18.92 -20.83 10.72
CA THR A 171 -19.55 -20.50 9.44
C THR A 171 -18.44 -20.29 8.42
N MET A 172 -18.41 -21.12 7.39
CA MET A 172 -17.52 -20.93 6.25
C MET A 172 -18.23 -20.00 5.27
N PRO A 173 -17.77 -18.76 5.08
CA PRO A 173 -18.33 -17.90 4.05
C PRO A 173 -18.10 -18.54 2.67
N GLU A 174 -19.07 -18.35 1.77
CA GLU A 174 -18.96 -18.78 0.37
C GLU A 174 -17.64 -18.25 -0.23
N PRO A 175 -16.84 -19.09 -0.91
CA PRO A 175 -15.58 -18.65 -1.49
C PRO A 175 -15.85 -17.62 -2.59
N ASP A 176 -15.40 -16.38 -2.37
CA ASP A 176 -15.46 -15.30 -3.38
C ASP A 176 -14.81 -15.81 -4.69
N PRO A 177 -15.42 -15.58 -5.86
CA PRO A 177 -14.98 -16.15 -7.13
C PRO A 177 -13.56 -15.66 -7.48
N LEU A 178 -12.60 -16.60 -7.51
CA LEU A 178 -11.21 -16.31 -7.86
C LEU A 178 -11.05 -16.34 -9.38
N PHE A 179 -11.06 -15.18 -10.00
CA PHE A 179 -10.82 -15.05 -11.43
C PHE A 179 -9.32 -14.92 -11.72
N VAL A 180 -8.79 -15.83 -12.53
CA VAL A 180 -7.40 -15.78 -12.99
C VAL A 180 -7.38 -15.66 -14.51
N THR A 181 -6.61 -14.71 -15.00
CA THR A 181 -6.34 -14.52 -16.44
C THR A 181 -5.13 -15.36 -16.84
N ILE A 182 -5.34 -16.30 -17.77
CA ILE A 182 -4.25 -17.15 -18.26
C ILE A 182 -3.42 -16.35 -19.28
N PRO A 183 -2.11 -16.16 -19.07
CA PRO A 183 -1.25 -15.56 -20.09
C PRO A 183 -1.30 -16.42 -21.36
N PHE A 184 -1.23 -15.81 -22.54
CA PHE A 184 -1.36 -16.43 -23.88
C PHE A 184 -2.79 -16.75 -24.36
N VAL A 185 -3.72 -17.16 -23.50
CA VAL A 185 -5.10 -17.49 -23.91
C VAL A 185 -6.07 -16.33 -23.66
N SER A 186 -5.66 -15.32 -22.86
CA SER A 186 -6.44 -14.13 -22.50
C SER A 186 -7.88 -14.45 -22.05
N LYS A 187 -8.07 -15.64 -21.49
CA LYS A 187 -9.35 -16.13 -21.00
C LYS A 187 -9.35 -16.03 -19.48
N THR A 188 -10.35 -15.34 -18.96
CA THR A 188 -10.64 -15.27 -17.52
C THR A 188 -11.38 -16.55 -17.13
N ILE A 189 -10.79 -17.34 -16.23
CA ILE A 189 -11.42 -18.54 -15.69
C ILE A 189 -11.68 -18.37 -14.19
N ASN A 190 -12.80 -18.90 -13.71
CA ASN A 190 -13.07 -19.00 -12.28
C ASN A 190 -12.42 -20.29 -11.75
N VAL A 191 -11.45 -20.16 -10.86
CA VAL A 191 -10.69 -21.31 -10.34
C VAL A 191 -11.51 -22.12 -9.34
N ASN A 192 -12.51 -21.51 -8.69
CA ASN A 192 -13.34 -22.17 -7.67
C ASN A 192 -14.26 -23.27 -8.23
N GLU A 193 -14.50 -23.29 -9.55
CA GLU A 193 -15.33 -24.29 -10.21
C GLU A 193 -14.58 -25.61 -10.49
N TYR A 194 -13.25 -25.61 -10.36
CA TYR A 194 -12.42 -26.79 -10.60
C TYR A 194 -12.11 -27.55 -9.31
N SER A 195 -12.08 -28.87 -9.37
CA SER A 195 -11.76 -29.70 -8.20
C SER A 195 -10.28 -29.60 -7.83
N LEU A 196 -9.97 -29.63 -6.53
CA LEU A 196 -8.60 -29.55 -6.01
C LEU A 196 -7.63 -30.55 -6.66
N PRO A 197 -7.98 -31.84 -6.90
CA PRO A 197 -7.07 -32.78 -7.56
C PRO A 197 -6.77 -32.40 -9.02
N VAL A 198 -7.76 -31.86 -9.74
CA VAL A 198 -7.57 -31.39 -11.12
C VAL A 198 -6.66 -30.17 -11.13
N LEU A 199 -6.89 -29.22 -10.23
CA LEU A 199 -6.05 -28.03 -10.10
C LEU A 199 -4.61 -28.42 -9.72
N SER A 200 -4.42 -29.32 -8.75
CA SER A 200 -3.11 -29.84 -8.38
C SER A 200 -2.40 -30.54 -9.54
N GLY A 201 -3.12 -31.35 -10.32
CA GLY A 201 -2.57 -31.99 -11.51
C GLY A 201 -2.13 -30.98 -12.58
N VAL A 202 -2.95 -29.96 -12.83
CA VAL A 202 -2.64 -28.90 -13.80
C VAL A 202 -1.45 -28.05 -13.34
N LEU A 203 -1.41 -27.63 -12.08
CA LEU A 203 -0.30 -26.83 -11.54
C LEU A 203 1.00 -27.64 -11.50
N GLY A 204 0.94 -28.91 -11.11
CA GLY A 204 2.10 -29.81 -11.15
C GLY A 204 2.61 -30.04 -12.58
N LEU A 205 1.72 -30.11 -13.57
CA LEU A 205 2.13 -30.19 -14.97
C LEU A 205 2.81 -28.89 -15.43
N ILE A 206 2.25 -27.73 -15.09
CA ILE A 206 2.82 -26.42 -15.43
C ILE A 206 4.20 -26.24 -14.80
N ASP A 207 4.37 -26.61 -13.53
CA ASP A 207 5.66 -26.55 -12.84
C ASP A 207 6.64 -27.63 -13.34
N GLY A 208 6.14 -28.76 -13.83
CA GLY A 208 6.96 -29.77 -14.52
C GLY A 208 7.57 -29.27 -15.84
N PHE A 209 6.91 -28.33 -16.52
CA PHE A 209 7.44 -27.63 -17.71
C PHE A 209 8.27 -26.39 -17.37
N ASN A 210 8.58 -26.15 -16.09
CA ASN A 210 9.47 -25.09 -15.66
C ASN A 210 10.89 -25.35 -16.21
N PRO A 211 11.49 -24.41 -16.97
CA PRO A 211 12.82 -24.60 -17.55
C PRO A 211 13.87 -24.92 -16.47
N CYS A 212 13.74 -24.37 -15.27
CA CYS A 212 14.66 -24.67 -14.16
C CYS A 212 14.57 -26.14 -13.73
N ALA A 213 13.36 -26.66 -13.51
CA ALA A 213 13.13 -28.06 -13.13
C ALA A 213 13.59 -29.02 -14.24
N MET A 214 13.34 -28.66 -15.50
CA MET A 214 13.79 -29.44 -16.65
C MET A 214 15.32 -29.55 -16.71
N TRP A 215 16.06 -28.45 -16.53
CA TRP A 215 17.53 -28.49 -16.58
C TRP A 215 18.14 -29.32 -15.45
N VAL A 216 17.58 -29.25 -14.25
CA VAL A 216 17.97 -30.13 -13.13
C VAL A 216 17.74 -31.59 -13.49
N LEU A 217 16.59 -31.94 -14.05
CA LEU A 217 16.30 -33.30 -14.49
C LEU A 217 17.29 -33.77 -15.56
N VAL A 218 17.56 -32.96 -16.58
CA VAL A 218 18.49 -33.30 -17.66
C VAL A 218 19.90 -33.51 -17.11
N THR A 219 20.40 -32.60 -16.29
CA THR A 219 21.74 -32.72 -15.68
C THR A 219 21.85 -33.96 -14.81
N PHE A 220 20.83 -34.24 -14.00
CA PHE A 220 20.76 -35.47 -13.19
C PHE A 220 20.76 -36.73 -14.05
N LEU A 221 19.95 -36.79 -15.10
CA LEU A 221 19.91 -37.92 -16.04
C LEU A 221 21.25 -38.14 -16.74
N LEU A 222 21.94 -37.07 -17.14
CA LEU A 222 23.28 -37.16 -17.74
C LEU A 222 24.30 -37.77 -16.77
N VAL A 223 24.27 -37.39 -15.49
CA VAL A 223 25.11 -37.98 -14.44
C VAL A 223 24.79 -39.46 -14.26
N LEU A 224 23.50 -39.83 -14.27
CA LEU A 224 23.08 -41.23 -14.15
C LEU A 224 23.53 -42.08 -15.33
N ILE A 225 23.47 -41.55 -16.56
CA ILE A 225 23.87 -42.27 -17.78
C ILE A 225 25.39 -42.52 -17.79
N GLN A 226 26.20 -41.57 -17.34
CA GLN A 226 27.66 -41.73 -17.26
C GLN A 226 28.11 -42.80 -16.25
N MET A 227 27.22 -43.21 -15.33
CA MET A 227 27.55 -44.18 -14.28
C MET A 227 27.72 -45.62 -14.79
N GLY A 228 27.32 -45.92 -16.03
CA GLY A 228 27.60 -47.17 -16.77
C GLY A 228 26.96 -48.46 -16.22
N SER A 229 26.48 -48.48 -14.96
CA SER A 229 25.89 -49.65 -14.30
C SER A 229 24.42 -49.42 -13.97
N ARG A 230 23.54 -50.24 -14.57
CA ARG A 230 22.09 -50.19 -14.32
C ARG A 230 21.73 -50.33 -12.84
N ARG A 231 22.45 -51.17 -12.08
CA ARG A 231 22.19 -51.34 -10.64
C ARG A 231 22.47 -50.06 -9.84
N ARG A 232 23.61 -49.41 -10.10
CA ARG A 232 23.98 -48.16 -9.42
C ARG A 232 23.03 -47.02 -9.78
N MET A 233 22.60 -46.96 -11.04
CA MET A 233 21.59 -46.00 -11.50
C MET A 233 20.28 -46.12 -10.70
N TRP A 234 19.74 -47.33 -10.55
CA TRP A 234 18.53 -47.55 -9.75
C TRP A 234 18.72 -47.23 -8.27
N THR A 235 19.90 -47.50 -7.70
CA THR A 235 20.18 -47.15 -6.29
C THR A 235 20.20 -45.65 -6.07
N VAL A 236 20.86 -44.88 -6.95
CA VAL A 236 20.96 -43.42 -6.82
C VAL A 236 19.63 -42.74 -7.10
N ALA A 237 18.92 -43.16 -8.17
CA ALA A 237 17.59 -42.64 -8.48
C ALA A 237 16.58 -42.97 -7.37
N GLY A 238 16.61 -44.19 -6.84
CA GLY A 238 15.74 -44.61 -5.74
C GLY A 238 16.06 -43.87 -4.44
N LEU A 239 17.33 -43.60 -4.14
CA LEU A 239 17.72 -42.80 -2.98
C LEU A 239 17.17 -41.37 -3.05
N PHE A 240 17.17 -40.75 -4.24
CA PHE A 240 16.60 -39.42 -4.45
C PHE A 240 15.08 -39.41 -4.20
N ILE A 241 14.35 -40.41 -4.68
CA ILE A 241 12.88 -40.51 -4.47
C ILE A 241 12.52 -40.78 -3.01
N ILE A 242 13.36 -41.49 -2.26
CA ILE A 242 13.12 -41.79 -0.84
C ILE A 242 13.50 -40.60 0.06
N ALA A 243 14.42 -39.76 -0.38
CA ALA A 243 14.91 -38.61 0.39
C ALA A 243 14.00 -37.37 0.31
N GLU A 244 13.11 -37.32 -0.68
CA GLU A 244 12.06 -36.31 -0.87
C GLU A 244 10.75 -36.74 -0.19
#